data_AF-A0A423TKA4-F1
#
_entry.id   AF-A0A423TKA4-F1
#
_cell.length_a   1.000
_cell.length_b   1.000
_cell.length_c   1.000
_cell.angle_alpha   90.00
_cell.angle_beta   90.00
_cell.angle_gamma   90.00
#
_symmetry.space_group_name_H-M   'P 1'
#
loop_
_entity.id
_entity.type
_entity.pdbx_description
1 polymer ?
#
loop_
_entity_poly.entity_id
_entity_poly.type
_entity_poly.pdbx_seq_one_letter_code
_entity_poly.pdbx_strand_id
1 'polypeptide(L)'
;MVRVMAPFTPFITETMYQNLRRVLKPGTLGQGDTSSVHYLMVPQPMKKLICPEIETCVGILQNVVELGRYIRDKVNNPMKYPLPEVVVIHKDQQILDDVLRLEKYIKEELNVKTVTTSTDKQKYGVALRADMNFKLLGARLKGDVKKVQQKVAELTDVEIQEMLQAGSINILGHTIDASELNVKYSFSGEKAEELSSKYEAHADANVLILLDITPSQDMLDEGMAREVINRMQKLRKKANLVPTDEVTVWYEVKDGDLARIITSFTEYIETATKTPCKPLSEKNSTDVIIEEVADVKKTDLKLVITRGFCAGWAMTASTVESEVPAAQGGLTCPWIDLEKTSVKNLVGKTIVVTSAPNKVPVGTSAVKPYSRFVNVEGNGKKASVLLENPCGDGIMTVPIFVKFVMNVLGLKSKPRLFTDPEKKKELQLNGTSLTKLQGSTVYV
;
A
#
# COMPACT_ATOMS: atom_id res chain seq x y z
N MET A 1 2.80 -20.87 9.23
CA MET A 1 1.37 -20.99 8.84
C MET A 1 1.10 -22.19 7.95
N VAL A 2 1.66 -22.28 6.72
CA VAL A 2 1.36 -23.38 5.77
C VAL A 2 1.55 -24.79 6.36
N ARG A 3 2.66 -25.04 7.08
CA ARG A 3 2.90 -26.31 7.81
C ARG A 3 1.88 -26.63 8.91
N VAL A 4 1.36 -25.61 9.59
CA VAL A 4 0.37 -25.76 10.68
C VAL A 4 -1.02 -26.04 10.12
N MET A 5 -1.34 -25.46 8.96
CA MET A 5 -2.63 -25.64 8.29
C MET A 5 -2.72 -26.91 7.44
N ALA A 6 -1.60 -27.56 7.15
CA ALA A 6 -1.53 -28.73 6.27
C ALA A 6 -2.45 -29.90 6.66
N PRO A 7 -2.62 -30.23 7.96
CA PRO A 7 -3.57 -31.28 8.36
C PRO A 7 -5.05 -30.93 8.08
N PHE A 8 -5.39 -29.65 7.98
CA PHE A 8 -6.77 -29.18 7.80
C PHE A 8 -7.11 -28.90 6.34
N THR A 9 -6.16 -28.34 5.57
CA THR A 9 -6.38 -27.90 4.17
C THR A 9 -5.27 -28.39 3.22
N PRO A 10 -5.06 -29.72 3.10
CA PRO A 10 -3.83 -30.30 2.57
C PRO A 10 -3.50 -29.88 1.14
N PHE A 11 -4.49 -29.79 0.25
CA PHE A 11 -4.28 -29.41 -1.15
C PHE A 11 -3.94 -27.93 -1.33
N ILE A 12 -4.60 -27.06 -0.55
CA ILE A 12 -4.35 -25.61 -0.59
C ILE A 12 -2.95 -25.32 -0.04
N THR A 13 -2.61 -25.91 1.11
CA THR A 13 -1.29 -25.75 1.72
C THR A 13 -0.17 -26.31 0.87
N GLU A 14 -0.40 -27.43 0.18
CA GLU A 14 0.59 -28.00 -0.75
C GLU A 14 0.83 -27.03 -1.92
N THR A 15 -0.24 -26.50 -2.51
CA THR A 15 -0.13 -25.53 -3.62
C THR A 15 0.62 -24.26 -3.18
N MET A 16 0.28 -23.71 -2.00
CA MET A 16 0.97 -22.56 -1.43
C MET A 16 2.44 -22.87 -1.13
N TYR A 17 2.72 -24.04 -0.56
CA TYR A 17 4.07 -24.48 -0.23
C TYR A 17 4.95 -24.60 -1.48
N GLN A 18 4.46 -25.22 -2.56
CA GLN A 18 5.23 -25.33 -3.80
C GLN A 18 5.58 -23.98 -4.41
N ASN A 19 4.66 -23.00 -4.34
CA ASN A 19 4.92 -21.64 -4.81
C ASN A 19 5.95 -20.92 -3.93
N LEU A 20 5.82 -21.04 -2.60
CA LEU A 20 6.77 -20.44 -1.65
C LEU A 20 8.16 -21.06 -1.74
N ARG A 21 8.25 -22.38 -1.95
CA ARG A 21 9.52 -23.10 -2.06
C ARG A 21 10.44 -22.51 -3.13
N ARG A 22 9.90 -21.92 -4.20
CA ARG A 22 10.67 -21.26 -5.27
C ARG A 22 11.42 -20.00 -4.81
N VAL A 23 10.94 -19.34 -3.76
CA VAL A 23 11.52 -18.09 -3.23
C VAL A 23 12.21 -18.27 -1.88
N LEU A 24 12.09 -19.45 -1.26
CA LEU A 24 12.74 -19.75 0.02
C LEU A 24 14.24 -19.97 -0.18
N LYS A 25 15.05 -19.38 0.71
CA LYS A 25 16.50 -19.57 0.70
C LYS A 25 16.86 -21.05 0.97
N PRO A 26 17.87 -21.62 0.30
CA PRO A 26 18.36 -22.96 0.61
C PRO A 26 18.74 -23.06 2.10
N GLY A 27 18.33 -24.15 2.75
CA GLY A 27 18.61 -24.39 4.18
C GLY A 27 17.57 -23.85 5.17
N THR A 28 16.59 -23.05 4.73
CA THR A 28 15.54 -22.48 5.62
C THR A 28 14.60 -23.55 6.20
N LEU A 29 14.41 -24.66 5.48
CA LEU A 29 13.42 -25.69 5.81
C LEU A 29 13.98 -26.83 6.69
N GLY A 30 15.27 -26.75 7.07
CA GLY A 30 15.98 -27.78 7.81
C GLY A 30 16.58 -28.88 6.91
N GLN A 31 17.10 -29.93 7.53
CA GLN A 31 17.59 -31.13 6.82
C GLN A 31 16.43 -32.13 6.64
N GLY A 32 16.29 -32.69 5.44
CA GLY A 32 15.26 -33.69 5.12
C GLY A 32 14.64 -33.50 3.74
N ASP A 33 13.67 -34.34 3.40
CA ASP A 33 12.88 -34.17 2.19
C ASP A 33 11.96 -32.94 2.32
N THR A 34 12.15 -31.99 1.42
CA THR A 34 11.39 -30.74 1.34
C THR A 34 10.50 -30.72 0.09
N SER A 35 10.30 -31.88 -0.54
CA SER A 35 9.53 -31.99 -1.77
C SER A 35 8.04 -31.69 -1.59
N SER A 36 7.45 -31.94 -0.41
CA SER A 36 6.05 -31.61 -0.06
C SER A 36 5.96 -31.01 1.35
N VAL A 37 4.92 -30.21 1.61
CA VAL A 37 4.66 -29.68 2.97
C VAL A 37 4.36 -30.81 3.96
N HIS A 38 3.79 -31.91 3.48
CA HIS A 38 3.35 -33.04 4.29
C HIS A 38 4.49 -33.87 4.87
N TYR A 39 5.72 -33.68 4.37
CA TYR A 39 6.93 -34.29 4.90
C TYR A 39 7.60 -33.44 5.99
N LEU A 40 7.12 -32.21 6.18
CA LEU A 40 7.68 -31.29 7.15
C LEU A 40 6.91 -31.36 8.47
N MET A 41 7.64 -31.53 9.58
CA MET A 41 7.05 -31.47 10.91
C MET A 41 6.42 -30.11 11.22
N VAL A 42 5.54 -30.01 12.21
CA VAL A 42 5.08 -28.70 12.69
C VAL A 42 6.27 -27.92 13.27
N PRO A 43 6.43 -26.62 12.94
CA PRO A 43 7.52 -25.82 13.49
C PRO A 43 7.40 -25.70 15.02
N GLN A 44 8.52 -25.86 15.72
CA GLN A 44 8.57 -25.69 17.18
C GLN A 44 8.52 -24.21 17.56
N PRO A 45 7.88 -23.83 18.68
CA PRO A 45 7.80 -22.45 19.12
C PRO A 45 9.18 -21.93 19.52
N MET A 46 9.60 -20.83 18.92
CA MET A 46 10.83 -20.14 19.28
C MET A 46 10.57 -19.20 20.45
N LYS A 47 10.72 -19.69 21.69
CA LYS A 47 10.46 -18.92 22.92
C LYS A 47 11.18 -17.57 22.98
N LYS A 48 12.36 -17.46 22.36
CA LYS A 48 13.15 -16.21 22.30
C LYS A 48 12.48 -15.08 21.52
N LEU A 49 11.51 -15.39 20.65
CA LEU A 49 10.77 -14.41 19.86
C LEU A 49 9.42 -14.02 20.49
N ILE A 50 9.03 -14.67 21.58
CA ILE A 50 7.80 -14.35 22.32
C ILE A 50 8.12 -13.16 23.22
N CYS A 51 7.41 -12.05 23.00
CA CYS A 51 7.62 -10.80 23.72
C CYS A 51 6.26 -10.26 24.23
N PRO A 52 5.93 -10.49 25.51
CA PRO A 52 4.65 -10.08 26.10
C PRO A 52 4.40 -8.56 26.06
N GLU A 53 5.48 -7.77 26.08
CA GLU A 53 5.41 -6.31 25.94
C GLU A 53 4.78 -5.95 24.60
N ILE A 54 5.28 -6.52 23.49
CA ILE A 54 4.73 -6.27 22.15
C ILE A 54 3.29 -6.74 22.04
N GLU A 55 2.96 -7.91 22.62
CA GLU A 55 1.58 -8.42 22.63
C GLU A 55 0.64 -7.43 23.32
N THR A 56 1.08 -6.82 24.42
CA THR A 56 0.33 -5.80 25.16
C THR A 56 0.18 -4.52 24.33
N CYS A 57 1.27 -4.02 23.73
CA CYS A 57 1.22 -2.83 22.87
C CYS A 57 0.28 -3.03 21.67
N VAL A 58 0.33 -4.21 21.03
CA VAL A 58 -0.54 -4.54 19.89
C VAL A 58 -2.00 -4.70 20.32
N GLY A 59 -2.27 -5.27 21.50
CA GLY A 59 -3.62 -5.32 22.05
C GLY A 59 -4.21 -3.93 22.28
N ILE A 60 -3.42 -3.01 22.84
CA ILE A 60 -3.84 -1.61 23.03
C ILE A 60 -4.10 -0.94 21.67
N LEU A 61 -3.21 -1.13 20.70
CA LEU A 61 -3.39 -0.64 19.33
C LEU A 61 -4.72 -1.13 18.72
N GLN A 62 -5.01 -2.42 18.83
CA GLN A 62 -6.25 -3.01 18.31
C GLN A 62 -7.48 -2.37 18.97
N ASN A 63 -7.48 -2.27 20.29
CA ASN A 63 -8.57 -1.63 21.03
C ASN A 63 -8.78 -0.18 20.59
N VAL A 64 -7.70 0.59 20.39
CA VAL A 64 -7.76 1.97 19.91
C VAL A 64 -8.37 2.07 18.51
N VAL A 65 -7.96 1.18 17.61
CA VAL A 65 -8.47 1.13 16.23
C VAL A 65 -9.94 0.71 16.20
N GLU A 66 -10.36 -0.26 17.00
CA GLU A 66 -11.76 -0.70 17.07
C GLU A 66 -12.68 0.40 17.58
N LEU A 67 -12.28 1.09 18.65
CA LEU A 67 -13.00 2.24 19.20
C LEU A 67 -13.10 3.40 18.18
N GLY A 68 -12.00 3.73 17.49
CA GLY A 68 -12.01 4.75 16.45
C GLY A 68 -12.90 4.39 15.25
N ARG A 69 -12.91 3.13 14.83
CA ARG A 69 -13.80 2.61 13.77
C ARG A 69 -15.27 2.69 14.19
N TYR A 70 -15.57 2.29 15.42
CA TYR A 70 -16.92 2.40 15.97
C TYR A 70 -17.43 3.86 15.93
N ILE A 71 -16.61 4.82 16.34
CA ILE A 71 -16.98 6.24 16.30
C ILE A 71 -17.23 6.69 14.85
N ARG A 72 -16.37 6.32 13.91
CA ARG A 72 -16.56 6.64 12.48
C ARG A 72 -17.87 6.08 11.92
N ASP A 73 -18.19 4.84 12.26
CA ASP A 73 -19.43 4.19 11.81
C ASP A 73 -20.66 4.88 12.42
N LYS A 74 -20.61 5.24 13.70
CA LYS A 74 -21.69 5.98 14.39
C LYS A 74 -21.98 7.33 13.74
N VAL A 75 -20.93 8.05 13.32
CA VAL A 75 -21.03 9.36 12.67
C VAL A 75 -21.26 9.24 11.14
N ASN A 76 -21.32 8.02 10.61
CA ASN A 76 -21.43 7.72 9.17
C ASN A 76 -20.32 8.38 8.33
N ASN A 77 -19.09 8.40 8.84
CA ASN A 77 -17.93 8.90 8.10
C ASN A 77 -17.05 7.77 7.54
N PRO A 78 -17.09 7.49 6.22
CA PRO A 78 -16.31 6.41 5.62
C PRO A 78 -14.80 6.61 5.74
N MET A 79 -14.03 5.51 5.84
CA MET A 79 -12.55 5.53 5.87
C MET A 79 -11.86 6.22 4.69
N LYS A 80 -12.58 6.53 3.61
CA LYS A 80 -12.05 7.29 2.48
C LYS A 80 -11.74 8.74 2.86
N TYR A 81 -12.48 9.31 3.82
CA TYR A 81 -12.28 10.67 4.28
C TYR A 81 -11.30 10.66 5.46
N PRO A 82 -10.17 11.36 5.33
CA PRO A 82 -9.26 11.53 6.44
C PRO A 82 -9.89 12.41 7.51
N LEU A 83 -9.55 12.15 8.77
CA LEU A 83 -9.98 12.96 9.91
C LEU A 83 -8.79 13.73 10.50
N PRO A 84 -9.03 14.86 11.19
CA PRO A 84 -7.97 15.70 11.71
C PRO A 84 -7.11 14.98 12.74
N GLU A 85 -7.73 14.49 13.81
CA GLU A 85 -7.01 13.91 14.92
C GLU A 85 -7.80 12.87 15.70
N VAL A 86 -7.06 11.99 16.35
CA VAL A 86 -7.54 11.10 17.40
C VAL A 86 -6.79 11.41 18.69
N VAL A 87 -7.52 11.58 19.79
CA VAL A 87 -6.96 11.81 21.12
C VAL A 87 -7.18 10.57 21.96
N VAL A 88 -6.09 9.95 22.42
CA VAL A 88 -6.13 8.78 23.30
C VAL A 88 -5.87 9.23 24.73
N ILE A 89 -6.81 8.93 25.63
CA ILE A 89 -6.75 9.30 27.04
C ILE A 89 -6.62 8.05 27.91
N HIS A 90 -5.55 8.01 28.70
CA HIS A 90 -5.26 6.92 29.62
C HIS A 90 -4.60 7.43 30.90
N LYS A 91 -4.81 6.74 32.04
CA LYS A 91 -4.22 7.14 33.34
C LYS A 91 -2.72 6.83 33.43
N ASP A 92 -2.32 5.70 32.87
CA ASP A 92 -0.93 5.23 32.82
C ASP A 92 -0.18 5.83 31.63
N GLN A 93 0.97 6.44 31.92
CA GLN A 93 1.87 7.04 30.93
C GLN A 93 2.55 5.99 30.04
N GLN A 94 2.86 4.79 30.56
CA GLN A 94 3.52 3.75 29.76
C GLN A 94 2.65 3.33 28.57
N ILE A 95 1.34 3.22 28.79
CA ILE A 95 0.36 2.89 27.74
C ILE A 95 0.28 4.00 26.69
N LEU A 96 0.39 5.27 27.10
CA LEU A 96 0.41 6.39 26.16
C LEU A 96 1.68 6.40 25.30
N ASP A 97 2.82 6.07 25.90
CA ASP A 97 4.09 5.99 25.18
C ASP A 97 4.09 4.81 24.17
N ASP A 98 3.47 3.68 24.53
CA ASP A 98 3.27 2.54 23.62
C ASP A 98 2.36 2.88 22.45
N VAL A 99 1.29 3.65 22.69
CA VAL A 99 0.39 4.16 21.64
C VAL A 99 1.16 5.08 20.69
N LEU A 100 2.00 5.98 21.21
CA LEU A 100 2.84 6.85 20.39
C LEU A 100 3.88 6.06 19.58
N ARG A 101 4.45 5.00 20.15
CA ARG A 101 5.38 4.10 19.43
C ARG A 101 4.71 3.43 18.22
N LEU A 102 3.41 3.19 18.29
CA LEU A 102 2.60 2.58 17.23
C LEU A 102 1.74 3.59 16.45
N GLU A 103 1.98 4.90 16.62
CA GLU A 103 1.22 5.99 16.01
C GLU A 103 1.02 5.79 14.50
N LYS A 104 2.06 5.36 13.79
CA LYS A 104 1.99 5.15 12.34
C LYS A 104 0.88 4.17 11.95
N TYR A 105 0.75 3.06 12.67
CA TYR A 105 -0.28 2.06 12.40
C TYR A 105 -1.67 2.61 12.72
N ILE A 106 -1.81 3.38 13.80
CA ILE A 106 -3.08 4.04 14.15
C ILE A 106 -3.49 5.03 13.05
N LYS A 107 -2.56 5.84 12.54
CA LYS A 107 -2.81 6.79 11.45
C LYS A 107 -3.27 6.11 10.19
N GLU A 108 -2.63 5.01 9.80
CA GLU A 108 -2.98 4.24 8.61
C GLU A 108 -4.34 3.53 8.75
N GLU A 109 -4.59 2.88 9.89
CA GLU A 109 -5.81 2.12 10.15
C GLU A 109 -7.05 3.01 10.34
N LEU A 110 -6.89 4.15 11.01
CA LEU A 110 -7.96 5.12 11.24
C LEU A 110 -7.99 6.25 10.22
N ASN A 111 -7.07 6.33 9.25
CA ASN A 111 -6.94 7.45 8.30
C ASN A 111 -7.07 8.83 8.99
N VAL A 112 -6.23 9.08 10.00
CA VAL A 112 -6.18 10.33 10.77
C VAL A 112 -4.85 11.05 10.52
N LYS A 113 -4.83 12.39 10.53
CA LYS A 113 -3.58 13.15 10.33
C LYS A 113 -2.69 13.15 11.56
N THR A 114 -3.29 13.29 12.75
CA THR A 114 -2.55 13.42 14.03
C THR A 114 -3.08 12.43 15.07
N VAL A 115 -2.18 11.87 15.87
CA VAL A 115 -2.53 11.09 17.07
C VAL A 115 -1.97 11.84 18.26
N THR A 116 -2.84 12.21 19.19
CA THR A 116 -2.50 12.95 20.40
C THR A 116 -2.77 12.06 21.61
N THR A 117 -1.89 12.07 22.60
CA THR A 117 -2.08 11.37 23.87
C THR A 117 -2.23 12.36 25.02
N SER A 118 -3.07 12.03 26.00
CA SER A 118 -3.27 12.87 27.19
C SER A 118 -3.60 12.03 28.41
N THR A 119 -3.11 12.44 29.58
CA THR A 119 -3.50 11.85 30.87
C THR A 119 -4.73 12.54 31.46
N ASP A 120 -4.94 13.81 31.14
CA ASP A 120 -6.00 14.64 31.73
C ASP A 120 -7.33 14.51 30.99
N LYS A 121 -8.31 13.88 31.65
CA LYS A 121 -9.72 13.83 31.20
C LYS A 121 -10.38 15.19 31.22
N GLN A 122 -10.06 16.01 32.23
CA GLN A 122 -10.69 17.31 32.45
C GLN A 122 -10.31 18.35 31.39
N LYS A 123 -9.10 18.24 30.82
CA LYS A 123 -8.62 19.13 29.75
C LYS A 123 -9.52 19.09 28.51
N TYR A 124 -10.13 17.95 28.23
CA TYR A 124 -11.04 17.74 27.11
C TYR A 124 -12.52 17.80 27.52
N GLY A 125 -12.82 18.22 28.76
CA GLY A 125 -14.19 18.38 29.25
C GLY A 125 -15.02 17.11 29.23
N VAL A 126 -14.40 15.92 29.19
CA VAL A 126 -15.12 14.65 29.07
C VAL A 126 -15.75 14.27 30.41
N ALA A 127 -17.08 14.34 30.46
CA ALA A 127 -17.92 13.84 31.54
C ALA A 127 -18.60 12.52 31.17
N LEU A 128 -19.00 11.78 32.19
CA LEU A 128 -19.79 10.57 32.06
C LEU A 128 -21.27 10.95 32.22
N ARG A 129 -22.11 10.47 31.32
CA ARG A 129 -23.56 10.58 31.44
C ARG A 129 -24.17 9.20 31.32
N ALA A 130 -24.91 8.78 32.34
CA ALA A 130 -25.67 7.54 32.28
C ALA A 130 -27.02 7.81 31.59
N ASP A 131 -27.35 7.00 30.59
CA ASP A 131 -28.70 6.89 30.03
C ASP A 131 -29.31 5.55 30.41
N MET A 132 -30.63 5.50 30.60
CA MET A 132 -31.33 4.26 30.93
C MET A 132 -31.49 3.35 29.70
N ASN A 133 -31.24 2.04 29.84
CA ASN A 133 -31.66 1.09 28.81
C ASN A 133 -33.17 0.83 28.91
N PHE A 134 -33.95 1.60 28.16
CA PHE A 134 -35.42 1.53 28.17
C PHE A 134 -36.00 0.14 27.89
N LYS A 135 -35.28 -0.76 27.19
CA LYS A 135 -35.75 -2.12 26.92
C LYS A 135 -35.78 -2.99 28.18
N LEU A 136 -34.76 -2.89 29.04
CA LEU A 136 -34.64 -3.70 30.24
C LEU A 136 -35.36 -3.04 31.42
N LEU A 137 -35.07 -1.76 31.64
CA LEU A 137 -35.57 -1.02 32.80
C LEU A 137 -37.00 -0.52 32.62
N GLY A 138 -37.46 -0.30 31.38
CA GLY A 138 -38.84 0.09 31.10
C GLY A 138 -39.87 -0.96 31.53
N ALA A 139 -39.54 -2.25 31.38
CA ALA A 139 -40.40 -3.35 31.80
C ALA A 139 -40.48 -3.50 33.33
N ARG A 140 -39.38 -3.19 34.03
CA ARG A 140 -39.23 -3.36 35.49
C ARG A 140 -39.74 -2.16 36.29
N LEU A 141 -39.46 -0.93 35.84
CA LEU A 141 -39.78 0.32 36.56
C LEU A 141 -41.15 0.89 36.21
N LYS A 142 -41.80 0.45 35.12
CA LYS A 142 -43.16 0.86 34.67
C LYS A 142 -43.44 2.36 34.83
N GLY A 143 -44.15 2.77 35.89
CA GLY A 143 -44.57 4.15 36.13
C GLY A 143 -43.48 5.10 36.66
N ASP A 144 -42.42 4.55 37.28
CA ASP A 144 -41.34 5.35 37.86
C ASP A 144 -40.16 5.58 36.91
N VAL A 145 -40.26 5.09 35.67
CA VAL A 145 -39.24 5.24 34.62
C VAL A 145 -38.83 6.70 34.42
N LYS A 146 -39.79 7.65 34.41
CA LYS A 146 -39.46 9.07 34.21
C LYS A 146 -38.69 9.69 35.39
N LYS A 147 -39.00 9.28 36.62
CA LYS A 147 -38.33 9.78 37.83
C LYS A 147 -36.91 9.22 37.95
N VAL A 148 -36.77 7.92 37.71
CA VAL A 148 -35.46 7.27 37.70
C VAL A 148 -34.61 7.77 36.53
N GLN A 149 -35.20 8.01 35.34
CA GLN A 149 -34.49 8.60 34.20
C GLN A 149 -33.94 9.99 34.53
N GLN A 150 -34.73 10.87 35.17
CA GLN A 150 -34.26 12.19 35.58
C GLN A 150 -33.11 12.07 36.59
N LYS A 151 -33.22 11.18 37.58
CA LYS A 151 -32.13 11.00 38.54
C LYS A 151 -30.88 10.37 37.96
N VAL A 152 -31.03 9.42 37.03
CA VAL A 152 -29.90 8.83 36.30
C VAL A 152 -29.19 9.87 35.43
N ALA A 153 -29.94 10.80 34.81
CA ALA A 153 -29.38 11.89 34.03
C ALA A 153 -28.71 12.99 34.87
N GLU A 154 -29.03 13.10 36.16
CA GLU A 154 -28.42 14.03 37.13
C GLU A 154 -27.22 13.43 37.88
N LEU A 155 -26.90 12.15 37.69
CA LEU A 155 -25.75 11.52 38.33
C LEU A 155 -24.45 12.24 37.96
N THR A 156 -23.59 12.42 38.96
CA THR A 156 -22.26 12.99 38.77
C THR A 156 -21.26 11.95 38.26
N ASP A 157 -20.19 12.42 37.60
CA ASP A 157 -19.11 11.55 37.11
C ASP A 157 -18.52 10.61 38.17
N VAL A 158 -18.45 11.09 39.41
CA VAL A 158 -17.92 10.33 40.54
C VAL A 158 -18.86 9.18 40.88
N GLU A 159 -20.16 9.45 40.98
CA GLU A 159 -21.18 8.44 41.27
C GLU A 159 -21.29 7.39 40.14
N ILE A 160 -21.11 7.80 38.88
CA ILE A 160 -21.08 6.86 37.74
C ILE A 160 -19.83 5.98 37.81
N GLN A 161 -18.66 6.52 38.18
CA GLN A 161 -17.44 5.71 38.37
C GLN A 161 -17.54 4.75 39.54
N GLU A 162 -18.11 5.19 40.67
CA GLU A 162 -18.36 4.33 41.83
C GLU A 162 -19.35 3.22 41.50
N MET A 163 -20.40 3.52 40.74
CA MET A 163 -21.34 2.52 40.24
C MET A 163 -20.66 1.49 39.33
N LEU A 164 -19.77 1.92 38.43
CA LEU A 164 -19.02 1.01 37.56
C LEU A 164 -18.08 0.09 38.35
N GLN A 165 -17.54 0.55 39.48
CA GLN A 165 -16.70 -0.27 40.37
C GLN A 165 -17.53 -1.19 41.28
N ALA A 166 -18.65 -0.72 41.80
CA ALA A 166 -19.53 -1.47 42.70
C ALA A 166 -20.46 -2.45 41.97
N GLY A 167 -20.68 -2.25 40.67
CA GLY A 167 -21.53 -3.09 39.80
C GLY A 167 -23.03 -2.78 39.87
N SER A 168 -23.50 -2.07 40.91
CA SER A 168 -24.89 -1.65 41.05
C SER A 168 -25.01 -0.34 41.83
N ILE A 169 -26.10 0.40 41.61
CA ILE A 169 -26.44 1.63 42.35
C ILE A 169 -27.91 1.61 42.77
N ASN A 170 -28.20 2.08 43.98
CA ASN A 170 -29.57 2.22 44.46
C ASN A 170 -30.09 3.62 44.15
N ILE A 171 -31.04 3.72 43.21
CA ILE A 171 -31.69 4.98 42.83
C ILE A 171 -33.17 4.87 43.20
N LEU A 172 -33.65 5.76 44.08
CA LEU A 172 -35.06 5.85 44.50
C LEU A 172 -35.65 4.50 44.99
N GLY A 173 -34.84 3.67 45.66
CA GLY A 173 -35.27 2.38 46.20
C GLY A 173 -35.21 1.20 45.20
N HIS A 174 -34.69 1.43 43.99
CA HIS A 174 -34.44 0.38 43.01
C HIS A 174 -32.94 0.15 42.83
N THR A 175 -32.51 -1.11 42.98
CA THR A 175 -31.14 -1.54 42.66
C THR A 175 -31.00 -1.69 41.15
N ILE A 176 -30.26 -0.78 40.53
CA ILE A 176 -29.99 -0.77 39.10
C ILE A 176 -28.59 -1.31 38.89
N ASP A 177 -28.47 -2.35 38.08
CA ASP A 177 -27.16 -2.92 37.74
C ASP A 177 -26.49 -2.07 36.65
N ALA A 178 -25.16 -2.05 36.64
CA ALA A 178 -24.38 -1.33 35.63
C ALA A 178 -24.70 -1.80 34.19
N SER A 179 -25.09 -3.07 34.02
CA SER A 179 -25.53 -3.62 32.73
C SER A 179 -26.89 -3.11 32.24
N GLU A 180 -27.69 -2.54 33.14
CA GLU A 180 -29.01 -1.99 32.83
C GLU A 180 -28.94 -0.50 32.40
N LEU A 181 -27.78 0.13 32.55
CA LEU A 181 -27.51 1.51 32.14
C LEU A 181 -26.60 1.55 30.91
N ASN A 182 -26.82 2.53 30.06
CA ASN A 182 -25.98 2.84 28.92
C ASN A 182 -25.16 4.09 29.26
N VAL A 183 -23.92 3.88 29.69
CA VAL A 183 -23.01 4.99 30.02
C VAL A 183 -22.46 5.57 28.73
N LYS A 184 -22.78 6.82 28.46
CA LYS A 184 -22.24 7.60 27.34
C LYS A 184 -21.23 8.60 27.88
N TYR A 185 -20.22 8.87 27.08
CA TYR A 185 -19.36 10.02 27.32
C TYR A 185 -20.04 11.25 26.74
N SER A 186 -20.12 12.32 27.53
CA SER A 186 -20.66 13.62 27.13
C SER A 186 -19.69 14.71 27.52
N PHE A 187 -19.74 15.87 26.88
CA PHE A 187 -18.87 16.98 27.21
C PHE A 187 -19.55 17.89 28.25
N SER A 188 -18.79 18.38 29.24
CA SER A 188 -19.25 19.28 30.30
C SER A 188 -18.35 20.51 30.43
N GLY A 189 -18.88 21.61 30.98
CA GLY A 189 -18.19 22.89 31.17
C GLY A 189 -18.57 23.97 30.15
N GLU A 190 -17.92 25.14 30.22
CA GLU A 190 -18.23 26.32 29.39
C GLU A 190 -18.04 26.08 27.87
N LYS A 191 -17.25 25.07 27.49
CA LYS A 191 -16.97 24.69 26.08
C LYS A 191 -17.65 23.38 25.66
N ALA A 192 -18.63 22.89 26.42
CA ALA A 192 -19.28 21.60 26.17
C ALA A 192 -19.91 21.53 24.78
N GLU A 193 -20.59 22.59 24.32
CA GLU A 193 -21.24 22.62 23.00
C GLU A 193 -20.21 22.58 21.86
N GLU A 194 -19.12 23.34 21.96
CA GLU A 194 -18.04 23.33 20.97
C GLU A 194 -17.31 21.98 20.92
N LEU A 195 -17.03 21.38 22.08
CA LEU A 195 -16.37 20.08 22.15
C LEU A 195 -17.27 18.95 21.67
N SER A 196 -18.57 19.00 21.94
CA SER A 196 -19.54 17.99 21.48
C SER A 196 -19.82 18.03 19.97
N SER A 197 -19.66 19.19 19.35
CA SER A 197 -19.77 19.33 17.89
C SER A 197 -18.47 18.96 17.18
N LYS A 198 -17.33 19.15 17.84
CA LYS A 198 -16.00 18.86 17.29
C LYS A 198 -15.57 17.40 17.49
N TYR A 199 -15.76 16.85 18.67
CA TYR A 199 -15.28 15.52 19.04
C TYR A 199 -16.42 14.58 19.36
N GLU A 200 -16.25 13.33 18.96
CA GLU A 200 -17.08 12.22 19.43
C GLU A 200 -16.21 11.32 20.32
N ALA A 201 -16.73 11.00 21.51
CA ALA A 201 -15.99 10.23 22.51
C ALA A 201 -16.55 8.81 22.66
N HIS A 202 -15.64 7.84 22.79
CA HIS A 202 -15.98 6.48 23.17
C HIS A 202 -14.87 5.91 24.05
N ALA A 203 -15.23 5.08 25.02
CA ALA A 203 -14.26 4.34 25.79
C ALA A 203 -14.58 2.86 25.81
N ASP A 204 -13.54 2.09 26.08
CA ASP A 204 -13.63 0.74 26.59
C ASP A 204 -13.05 0.71 28.02
N ALA A 205 -13.19 -0.41 28.73
CA ALA A 205 -12.81 -0.58 30.15
C ALA A 205 -11.41 -0.03 30.49
N ASN A 206 -10.48 -0.04 29.54
CA ASN A 206 -9.12 0.46 29.72
C ASN A 206 -8.83 1.82 29.07
N VAL A 207 -9.39 2.16 27.90
CA VAL A 207 -8.93 3.32 27.10
C VAL A 207 -10.10 4.21 26.69
N LEU A 208 -9.95 5.53 26.85
CA LEU A 208 -10.89 6.54 26.34
C LEU A 208 -10.31 7.19 25.08
N ILE A 209 -11.13 7.36 24.06
CA ILE A 209 -10.73 7.97 22.79
C ILE A 209 -11.72 9.06 22.41
N LEU A 210 -11.16 10.17 21.91
CA LEU A 210 -11.91 11.22 21.24
C LEU A 210 -11.47 11.27 19.80
N LEU A 211 -12.42 11.32 18.88
CA LEU A 211 -12.15 11.48 17.47
C LEU A 211 -12.71 12.82 17.01
N ASP A 212 -11.87 13.63 16.37
CA ASP A 212 -12.32 14.87 15.74
C ASP A 212 -13.11 14.52 14.48
N ILE A 213 -14.37 14.96 14.43
CA ILE A 213 -15.33 14.68 13.35
C ILE A 213 -15.53 15.88 12.42
N THR A 214 -14.71 16.92 12.54
CA THR A 214 -14.78 18.13 11.73
C THR A 214 -13.72 18.12 10.62
N PRO A 215 -13.95 17.43 9.48
CA PRO A 215 -12.97 17.41 8.40
C PRO A 215 -12.79 18.81 7.81
N SER A 216 -11.54 19.19 7.52
CA SER A 216 -11.25 20.41 6.77
C SER A 216 -11.65 20.27 5.30
N GLN A 217 -11.77 21.40 4.58
CA GLN A 217 -12.09 21.36 3.15
C GLN A 217 -11.10 20.52 2.35
N ASP A 218 -9.80 20.62 2.64
CA ASP A 218 -8.77 19.79 1.98
C ASP A 218 -8.97 18.28 2.21
N MET A 219 -9.47 17.90 3.39
CA MET A 219 -9.78 16.49 3.71
C MET A 219 -11.00 15.99 2.94
N LEU A 220 -12.00 16.85 2.75
CA LEU A 220 -13.14 16.55 1.91
C LEU A 220 -12.70 16.38 0.45
N ASP A 221 -11.87 17.30 -0.06
CA ASP A 221 -11.31 17.26 -1.41
C ASP A 221 -10.48 15.97 -1.64
N GLU A 222 -9.62 15.58 -0.68
CA GLU A 222 -8.85 14.33 -0.73
C GLU A 222 -9.77 13.09 -0.75
N GLY A 223 -10.82 13.09 0.06
CA GLY A 223 -11.81 12.01 0.07
C GLY A 223 -12.61 11.92 -1.23
N MET A 224 -12.91 13.07 -1.87
CA MET A 224 -13.51 13.13 -3.21
C MET A 224 -12.55 12.57 -4.28
N ALA A 225 -11.26 12.91 -4.22
CA ALA A 225 -10.25 12.34 -5.10
C ALA A 225 -10.16 10.80 -4.96
N ARG A 226 -10.22 10.26 -3.73
CA ARG A 226 -10.30 8.80 -3.49
C ARG A 226 -11.57 8.19 -4.06
N GLU A 227 -12.70 8.91 -4.05
CA GLU A 227 -13.92 8.43 -4.69
C GLU A 227 -13.77 8.33 -6.20
N VAL A 228 -13.16 9.34 -6.85
CA VAL A 228 -12.84 9.33 -8.28
C VAL A 228 -11.94 8.12 -8.61
N ILE A 229 -10.86 7.89 -7.84
CA ILE A 229 -9.99 6.72 -8.00
C ILE A 229 -10.80 5.42 -7.93
N ASN A 230 -11.71 5.29 -6.97
CA ASN A 230 -12.55 4.10 -6.84
C ASN A 230 -13.47 3.91 -8.06
N ARG A 231 -14.07 4.99 -8.60
CA ARG A 231 -14.88 4.92 -9.82
C ARG A 231 -14.05 4.49 -11.03
N MET A 232 -12.86 5.06 -11.20
CA MET A 232 -11.92 4.68 -12.27
C MET A 232 -11.53 3.19 -12.16
N GLN A 233 -11.20 2.72 -10.96
CA GLN A 233 -10.81 1.32 -10.75
C GLN A 233 -11.98 0.35 -10.94
N LYS A 234 -13.21 0.73 -10.56
CA LYS A 234 -14.41 -0.06 -10.85
C LYS A 234 -14.65 -0.16 -12.36
N LEU A 235 -14.47 0.94 -13.09
CA LEU A 235 -14.63 0.97 -14.54
C LEU A 235 -13.60 0.07 -15.24
N ARG A 236 -12.34 0.07 -14.78
CA ARG A 236 -11.30 -0.86 -15.27
C ARG A 236 -11.68 -2.32 -15.06
N LYS A 237 -12.19 -2.66 -13.86
CA LYS A 237 -12.65 -4.03 -13.55
C LYS A 237 -13.82 -4.44 -14.43
N LYS A 238 -14.79 -3.55 -14.69
CA LYS A 238 -15.91 -3.81 -15.61
C LYS A 238 -15.44 -4.06 -17.05
N ALA A 239 -14.38 -3.38 -17.48
CA ALA A 239 -13.74 -3.60 -18.78
C ALA A 239 -12.79 -4.83 -18.82
N ASN A 240 -12.71 -5.62 -17.74
CA ASN A 240 -11.78 -6.75 -17.60
C ASN A 240 -10.30 -6.38 -17.82
N LEU A 241 -9.91 -5.15 -17.47
CA LEU A 241 -8.55 -4.66 -17.59
C LEU A 241 -7.70 -5.05 -16.37
N VAL A 242 -6.45 -5.42 -16.63
CA VAL A 242 -5.44 -5.73 -15.62
C VAL A 242 -4.68 -4.44 -15.25
N PRO A 243 -4.14 -4.31 -14.02
CA PRO A 243 -3.34 -3.13 -13.64
C PRO A 243 -2.15 -2.82 -14.56
N THR A 244 -1.64 -3.81 -15.30
CA THR A 244 -0.54 -3.70 -16.25
C THR A 244 -0.94 -3.16 -17.61
N ASP A 245 -2.23 -3.09 -17.91
CA ASP A 245 -2.70 -2.67 -19.23
C ASP A 245 -2.52 -1.15 -19.41
N GLU A 246 -1.92 -0.78 -20.54
CA GLU A 246 -1.71 0.62 -20.90
C GLU A 246 -3.03 1.24 -21.36
N VAL A 247 -3.62 2.06 -20.49
CA VAL A 247 -4.89 2.73 -20.75
C VAL A 247 -4.85 4.17 -20.28
N THR A 248 -5.57 5.04 -20.99
CA THR A 248 -5.78 6.43 -20.61
C THR A 248 -7.22 6.61 -20.16
N VAL A 249 -7.40 7.32 -19.05
CA VAL A 249 -8.74 7.67 -18.55
C VAL A 249 -9.01 9.12 -18.89
N TRP A 250 -10.12 9.36 -19.57
CA TRP A 250 -10.64 10.67 -19.89
C TRP A 250 -11.84 10.98 -19.00
N TYR A 251 -11.88 12.19 -18.43
CA TYR A 251 -12.97 12.60 -17.55
C TYR A 251 -13.69 13.85 -18.09
N GLU A 252 -15.01 13.90 -17.91
CA GLU A 252 -15.84 15.07 -18.14
C GLU A 252 -16.76 15.28 -16.94
N VAL A 253 -16.82 16.53 -16.47
CA VAL A 253 -17.53 16.91 -15.25
C VAL A 253 -18.29 18.19 -15.52
N LYS A 254 -19.56 18.24 -15.10
CA LYS A 254 -20.40 19.45 -15.24
C LYS A 254 -20.24 20.44 -14.08
N ASP A 255 -19.76 19.94 -12.94
CA ASP A 255 -19.55 20.68 -11.71
C ASP A 255 -18.11 21.22 -11.61
N GLY A 256 -17.99 22.53 -11.32
CA GLY A 256 -16.71 23.22 -11.23
C GLY A 256 -15.86 22.77 -10.03
N ASP A 257 -16.49 22.38 -8.93
CA ASP A 257 -15.76 21.99 -7.71
C ASP A 257 -15.05 20.65 -7.90
N LEU A 258 -15.72 19.66 -8.50
CA LEU A 258 -15.13 18.35 -8.75
C LEU A 258 -14.05 18.43 -9.85
N ALA A 259 -14.22 19.31 -10.85
CA ALA A 259 -13.17 19.58 -11.84
C ALA A 259 -11.91 20.20 -11.22
N ARG A 260 -12.07 21.15 -10.29
CA ARG A 260 -10.96 21.71 -9.50
C ARG A 260 -10.24 20.61 -8.71
N ILE A 261 -10.98 19.76 -8.00
CA ILE A 261 -10.42 18.67 -7.19
C ILE A 261 -9.63 17.68 -8.05
N ILE A 262 -10.17 17.24 -9.19
CA ILE A 262 -9.44 16.32 -10.09
C ILE A 262 -8.14 16.97 -10.56
N THR A 263 -8.19 18.25 -10.93
CA THR A 263 -7.01 18.98 -11.41
C THR A 263 -5.95 19.10 -10.31
N SER A 264 -6.34 19.51 -9.09
CA SER A 264 -5.43 19.63 -7.94
C SER A 264 -4.83 18.30 -7.48
N PHE A 265 -5.58 17.20 -7.59
CA PHE A 265 -5.14 15.86 -7.17
C PHE A 265 -4.74 14.96 -8.34
N THR A 266 -4.42 15.53 -9.52
CA THR A 266 -4.10 14.74 -10.73
C THR A 266 -2.96 13.75 -10.46
N GLU A 267 -1.84 14.22 -9.89
CA GLU A 267 -0.68 13.38 -9.59
C GLU A 267 -1.02 12.24 -8.60
N TYR A 268 -1.85 12.53 -7.60
CA TYR A 268 -2.33 11.54 -6.64
C TYR A 268 -3.19 10.47 -7.33
N ILE A 269 -4.11 10.87 -8.20
CA ILE A 269 -4.98 9.99 -8.97
C ILE A 269 -4.15 9.11 -9.92
N GLU A 270 -3.23 9.71 -10.68
CA GLU A 270 -2.39 8.99 -11.63
C GLU A 270 -1.44 8.01 -10.94
N THR A 271 -0.86 8.38 -9.80
CA THR A 271 0.00 7.50 -9.00
C THR A 271 -0.78 6.31 -8.44
N ALA A 272 -1.98 6.56 -7.88
CA ALA A 272 -2.82 5.52 -7.31
C ALA A 272 -3.40 4.57 -8.37
N THR A 273 -3.68 5.08 -9.58
CA THR A 273 -4.25 4.30 -10.67
C THR A 273 -3.22 3.73 -11.64
N LYS A 274 -1.98 4.24 -11.62
CA LYS A 274 -0.93 3.99 -12.61
C LYS A 274 -1.40 4.23 -14.05
N THR A 275 -2.30 5.19 -14.22
CA THR A 275 -2.90 5.52 -15.51
C THR A 275 -3.05 7.04 -15.65
N PRO A 276 -2.72 7.61 -16.82
CA PRO A 276 -2.94 9.02 -17.08
C PRO A 276 -4.42 9.38 -17.00
N CYS A 277 -4.70 10.54 -16.41
CA CYS A 277 -6.05 11.08 -16.24
C CYS A 277 -6.12 12.47 -16.88
N LYS A 278 -6.92 12.62 -17.94
CA LYS A 278 -7.02 13.88 -18.70
C LYS A 278 -8.46 14.31 -18.96
N PRO A 279 -8.73 15.62 -19.14
CA PRO A 279 -10.06 16.08 -19.49
C PRO A 279 -10.48 15.57 -20.88
N LEU A 280 -11.76 15.23 -21.04
CA LEU A 280 -12.31 14.66 -22.28
C LEU A 280 -12.16 15.62 -23.48
N SER A 281 -12.05 16.93 -23.25
CA SER A 281 -11.78 17.94 -24.28
C SER A 281 -10.46 17.73 -25.02
N GLU A 282 -9.48 17.07 -24.40
CA GLU A 282 -8.16 16.78 -25.00
C GLU A 282 -8.08 15.40 -25.66
N LYS A 283 -9.22 14.70 -25.80
CA LYS A 283 -9.26 13.34 -26.34
C LYS A 283 -8.89 13.33 -27.82
N ASN A 284 -7.72 12.76 -28.11
CA ASN A 284 -7.22 12.55 -29.49
C ASN A 284 -7.39 11.11 -30.00
N SER A 285 -7.83 10.17 -29.15
CA SER A 285 -7.94 8.75 -29.50
C SER A 285 -9.39 8.30 -29.72
N THR A 286 -9.63 7.56 -30.79
CA THR A 286 -10.94 6.99 -31.17
C THR A 286 -11.22 5.63 -30.55
N ASP A 287 -10.22 4.96 -29.98
CA ASP A 287 -10.33 3.58 -29.46
C ASP A 287 -10.88 3.56 -28.03
N VAL A 288 -12.20 3.75 -27.90
CA VAL A 288 -12.93 3.67 -26.63
C VAL A 288 -13.17 2.21 -26.24
N ILE A 289 -12.72 1.83 -25.05
CA ILE A 289 -12.95 0.51 -24.47
C ILE A 289 -14.29 0.48 -23.73
N ILE A 290 -14.52 1.47 -22.87
CA ILE A 290 -15.73 1.60 -22.06
C ILE A 290 -15.97 3.07 -21.71
N GLU A 291 -17.24 3.45 -21.62
CA GLU A 291 -17.68 4.73 -21.09
C GLU A 291 -18.77 4.53 -20.04
N GLU A 292 -18.73 5.32 -18.97
CA GLU A 292 -19.73 5.27 -17.91
C GLU A 292 -19.89 6.66 -17.31
N VAL A 293 -21.15 7.06 -17.06
CA VAL A 293 -21.46 8.22 -16.22
C VAL A 293 -21.67 7.71 -14.79
N ALA A 294 -20.78 8.10 -13.89
CA ALA A 294 -20.82 7.73 -12.49
C ALA A 294 -21.29 8.92 -11.64
N ASP A 295 -22.29 8.69 -10.78
CA ASP A 295 -22.69 9.65 -9.76
C ASP A 295 -21.67 9.65 -8.61
N VAL A 296 -21.04 10.81 -8.38
CA VAL A 296 -20.16 11.09 -7.25
C VAL A 296 -20.83 12.18 -6.41
N LYS A 297 -21.47 11.78 -5.29
CA LYS A 297 -22.16 12.67 -4.33
C LYS A 297 -23.09 13.72 -4.98
N LYS A 298 -23.95 13.30 -5.91
CA LYS A 298 -24.93 14.13 -6.65
C LYS A 298 -24.34 14.92 -7.82
N THR A 299 -23.11 14.62 -8.21
CA THR A 299 -22.46 15.18 -9.38
C THR A 299 -22.16 14.09 -10.41
N ASP A 300 -22.53 14.34 -11.66
CA ASP A 300 -22.25 13.43 -12.77
C ASP A 300 -20.78 13.55 -13.23
N LEU A 301 -20.03 12.48 -13.05
CA LEU A 301 -18.67 12.30 -13.56
C LEU A 301 -18.71 11.29 -14.71
N LYS A 302 -18.50 11.76 -15.94
CA LYS A 302 -18.34 10.88 -17.10
C LYS A 302 -16.89 10.43 -17.23
N LEU A 303 -16.67 9.12 -17.26
CA LEU A 303 -15.36 8.50 -17.42
C LEU A 303 -15.35 7.70 -18.73
N VAL A 304 -14.29 7.87 -19.51
CA VAL A 304 -14.06 7.15 -20.77
C VAL A 304 -12.66 6.55 -20.74
N ILE A 305 -12.53 5.24 -20.92
CA ILE A 305 -11.23 4.58 -20.99
C ILE A 305 -10.88 4.31 -22.44
N THR A 306 -9.70 4.74 -22.88
CA THR A 306 -9.15 4.41 -24.21
C THR A 306 -7.91 3.54 -24.09
N ARG A 307 -7.62 2.76 -25.13
CA ARG A 307 -6.40 1.94 -25.21
C ARG A 307 -5.16 2.82 -25.44
N GLY A 308 -4.05 2.48 -24.78
CA GLY A 308 -2.76 3.15 -24.88
C GLY A 308 -2.62 4.36 -23.94
N PHE A 309 -1.38 4.75 -23.63
CA PHE A 309 -1.08 5.98 -22.91
C PHE A 309 -1.17 7.20 -23.83
N CYS A 310 -1.67 8.31 -23.30
CA CYS A 310 -1.65 9.58 -24.02
C CYS A 310 -0.20 10.06 -24.25
N ALA A 311 0.03 10.77 -25.36
CA ALA A 311 1.34 11.33 -25.68
C ALA A 311 1.87 12.20 -24.52
N GLY A 312 3.13 11.97 -24.14
CA GLY A 312 3.83 12.73 -23.09
C GLY A 312 3.71 12.17 -21.67
N TRP A 313 2.98 11.07 -21.44
CA TRP A 313 2.95 10.42 -20.13
C TRP A 313 4.18 9.52 -19.94
N ALA A 314 5.04 9.88 -18.99
CA ALA A 314 6.12 9.04 -18.50
C ALA A 314 5.84 8.77 -17.02
N MET A 315 5.90 7.50 -16.59
CA MET A 315 5.82 7.16 -15.17
C MET A 315 6.93 7.88 -14.41
N THR A 316 6.60 8.97 -13.72
CA THR A 316 7.50 9.59 -12.75
C THR A 316 7.60 8.65 -11.56
N ALA A 317 8.70 7.88 -11.52
CA ALA A 317 9.15 7.32 -10.27
C ALA A 317 9.46 8.51 -9.34
N SER A 318 8.71 8.61 -8.26
CA SER A 318 8.85 9.57 -7.16
C SER A 318 10.32 9.90 -6.87
N THR A 319 10.74 11.11 -7.22
CA THR A 319 12.00 11.71 -6.76
C THR A 319 11.65 12.87 -5.85
N VAL A 320 12.02 12.74 -4.58
CA VAL A 320 12.03 13.83 -3.61
C VAL A 320 13.03 14.87 -4.11
N GLU A 321 12.54 16.06 -4.46
CA GLU A 321 13.38 17.20 -4.80
C GLU A 321 14.05 17.77 -3.54
N SER A 322 15.38 17.87 -3.57
CA SER A 322 16.12 18.81 -2.73
C SER A 322 16.94 19.72 -3.65
N GLU A 323 16.66 21.02 -3.58
CA GLU A 323 17.27 22.10 -4.37
C GLU A 323 18.81 22.10 -4.31
N VAL A 324 19.46 22.23 -5.48
CA VAL A 324 20.83 22.74 -5.62
C VAL A 324 20.87 23.62 -6.88
N PRO A 325 21.47 24.82 -6.85
CA PRO A 325 21.27 25.86 -7.86
C PRO A 325 21.95 25.56 -9.19
N ALA A 326 21.43 26.22 -10.22
CA ALA A 326 21.78 26.11 -11.63
C ALA A 326 23.29 26.15 -11.92
N ALA A 327 23.78 25.09 -12.56
CA ALA A 327 25.01 25.10 -13.34
C ALA A 327 24.66 24.69 -14.79
N GLN A 328 24.96 25.57 -15.73
CA GLN A 328 24.83 25.33 -17.16
C GLN A 328 25.75 24.17 -17.57
N GLY A 329 25.21 23.16 -18.25
CA GLY A 329 25.96 22.01 -18.78
C GLY A 329 25.34 20.68 -18.35
N GLY A 330 25.03 19.83 -19.33
CA GLY A 330 24.20 18.64 -19.17
C GLY A 330 24.56 17.69 -18.02
N LEU A 331 23.53 17.00 -17.51
CA LEU A 331 23.63 16.00 -16.45
C LEU A 331 24.72 14.96 -16.77
N THR A 332 25.80 14.99 -15.98
CA THR A 332 26.83 13.95 -15.96
C THR A 332 26.77 13.24 -14.61
N CYS A 333 26.90 11.92 -14.61
CA CYS A 333 27.10 11.15 -13.39
C CYS A 333 28.60 11.20 -13.02
N PRO A 334 28.99 11.77 -11.87
CA PRO A 334 30.39 11.77 -11.45
C PRO A 334 30.82 10.38 -10.96
N TRP A 335 31.96 9.89 -11.45
CA TRP A 335 32.60 8.67 -10.98
C TRP A 335 33.34 8.93 -9.66
N ILE A 336 33.23 8.01 -8.69
CA ILE A 336 33.87 8.14 -7.37
C ILE A 336 34.78 6.93 -7.14
N ASP A 337 36.04 7.22 -6.84
CA ASP A 337 37.06 6.22 -6.52
C ASP A 337 36.99 5.87 -5.01
N LEU A 338 36.66 4.61 -4.70
CA LEU A 338 36.34 4.16 -3.34
C LEU A 338 37.57 4.10 -2.42
N GLU A 339 38.79 4.02 -2.97
CA GLU A 339 40.02 4.02 -2.16
C GLU A 339 40.37 5.40 -1.57
N LYS A 340 39.77 6.48 -2.08
CA LYS A 340 40.11 7.86 -1.71
C LYS A 340 38.96 8.66 -1.10
N THR A 341 37.80 8.06 -0.84
CA THR A 341 36.58 8.82 -0.48
C THR A 341 35.94 8.34 0.83
N SER A 342 35.61 9.28 1.73
CA SER A 342 34.90 9.00 2.99
C SER A 342 33.46 8.53 2.77
N VAL A 343 33.12 7.38 3.35
CA VAL A 343 31.83 6.63 3.20
C VAL A 343 30.59 7.45 3.58
N LYS A 344 30.73 8.52 4.37
CA LYS A 344 29.62 9.39 4.79
C LYS A 344 28.93 10.12 3.63
N ASN A 345 29.61 10.31 2.49
CA ASN A 345 29.06 11.02 1.33
C ASN A 345 28.26 10.12 0.36
N LEU A 346 28.02 8.86 0.72
CA LEU A 346 27.38 7.85 -0.14
C LEU A 346 25.91 7.55 0.21
N VAL A 347 25.35 8.24 1.21
CA VAL A 347 23.95 8.05 1.63
C VAL A 347 23.00 8.55 0.53
N GLY A 348 22.09 7.68 0.08
CA GLY A 348 21.04 8.01 -0.89
C GLY A 348 21.43 7.85 -2.37
N LYS A 349 22.63 7.34 -2.68
CA LYS A 349 23.09 7.13 -4.06
C LYS A 349 23.12 5.65 -4.43
N THR A 350 22.70 5.32 -5.66
CA THR A 350 22.83 3.98 -6.24
C THR A 350 24.29 3.74 -6.63
N ILE A 351 24.96 2.82 -5.94
CA ILE A 351 26.34 2.44 -6.24
C ILE A 351 26.32 1.20 -7.15
N VAL A 352 26.92 1.31 -8.33
CA VAL A 352 27.12 0.18 -9.24
C VAL A 352 28.56 -0.29 -9.11
N VAL A 353 28.75 -1.49 -8.57
CA VAL A 353 30.07 -2.10 -8.36
C VAL A 353 30.39 -3.03 -9.52
N THR A 354 31.53 -2.82 -10.16
CA THR A 354 32.06 -3.69 -11.23
C THR A 354 33.41 -4.26 -10.78
N SER A 355 33.67 -5.54 -11.07
CA SER A 355 34.88 -6.25 -10.66
C SER A 355 36.03 -6.18 -11.68
N ALA A 356 35.97 -5.30 -12.67
CA ALA A 356 36.97 -5.24 -13.73
C ALA A 356 38.21 -4.42 -13.31
N PRO A 357 39.44 -4.94 -13.49
CA PRO A 357 40.68 -4.29 -13.06
C PRO A 357 41.18 -3.17 -14.00
N ASN A 358 40.39 -2.71 -14.98
CA ASN A 358 40.84 -1.73 -15.97
C ASN A 358 40.05 -0.41 -15.87
N LYS A 359 40.79 0.72 -15.90
CA LYS A 359 40.27 2.08 -15.93
C LYS A 359 39.15 2.23 -16.97
N VAL A 360 37.99 2.71 -16.53
CA VAL A 360 36.83 3.01 -17.37
C VAL A 360 37.19 4.13 -18.36
N PRO A 361 36.91 3.99 -19.67
CA PRO A 361 37.21 5.03 -20.66
C PRO A 361 36.39 6.30 -20.44
N VAL A 362 36.99 7.45 -20.73
CA VAL A 362 36.34 8.76 -20.63
C VAL A 362 35.33 8.93 -21.77
N GLY A 363 34.06 9.05 -21.41
CA GLY A 363 33.02 9.72 -22.19
C GLY A 363 32.50 8.95 -23.40
N THR A 364 31.27 8.46 -23.31
CA THR A 364 30.41 8.31 -24.50
C THR A 364 29.00 8.76 -24.14
N SER A 365 28.62 9.86 -24.78
CA SER A 365 27.30 10.50 -24.66
C SER A 365 26.20 9.64 -25.29
N ALA A 366 25.00 9.69 -24.68
CA ALA A 366 23.71 9.64 -25.37
C ALA A 366 23.27 8.37 -26.12
N VAL A 367 23.42 7.16 -25.55
CA VAL A 367 22.79 5.95 -26.11
C VAL A 367 21.82 5.34 -25.10
N LYS A 368 20.51 5.32 -25.42
CA LYS A 368 19.49 4.48 -24.75
C LYS A 368 19.99 3.03 -24.74
N PRO A 369 19.63 2.17 -23.76
CA PRO A 369 20.14 0.80 -23.74
C PRO A 369 19.84 0.11 -25.06
N TYR A 370 20.89 -0.22 -25.79
CA TYR A 370 20.87 -0.77 -27.14
C TYR A 370 21.79 -1.99 -27.14
N SER A 371 21.25 -3.13 -27.57
CA SER A 371 21.99 -4.40 -27.65
C SER A 371 21.91 -4.94 -29.07
N ARG A 372 23.07 -5.24 -29.66
CA ARG A 372 23.14 -6.08 -30.87
C ARG A 372 22.72 -7.51 -30.54
N PHE A 373 21.95 -8.14 -31.43
CA PHE A 373 21.47 -9.51 -31.29
C PHE A 373 21.45 -10.24 -32.64
N VAL A 374 21.41 -11.56 -32.60
CA VAL A 374 21.30 -12.48 -33.75
C VAL A 374 20.24 -13.52 -33.45
N ASN A 375 19.36 -13.78 -34.40
CA ASN A 375 18.41 -14.89 -34.29
C ASN A 375 19.03 -16.17 -34.85
N VAL A 376 18.79 -17.30 -34.19
CA VAL A 376 19.31 -18.61 -34.59
C VAL A 376 18.17 -19.62 -34.64
N GLU A 377 18.09 -20.36 -35.74
CA GLU A 377 17.05 -21.35 -35.99
C GLU A 377 17.65 -22.69 -36.44
N GLY A 378 17.25 -23.78 -35.79
CA GLY A 378 17.69 -25.14 -36.12
C GLY A 378 17.02 -26.19 -35.23
N ASN A 379 16.88 -27.44 -35.72
CA ASN A 379 16.21 -28.54 -35.00
C ASN A 379 14.80 -28.18 -34.46
N GLY A 380 14.03 -27.38 -35.20
CA GLY A 380 12.68 -26.95 -34.80
C GLY A 380 12.66 -25.97 -33.62
N LYS A 381 13.80 -25.43 -33.21
CA LYS A 381 13.94 -24.43 -32.14
C LYS A 381 14.42 -23.09 -32.70
N LYS A 382 13.89 -22.00 -32.13
CA LYS A 382 14.29 -20.62 -32.42
C LYS A 382 14.83 -19.97 -31.16
N ALA A 383 15.92 -19.22 -31.28
CA ALA A 383 16.53 -18.51 -30.16
C ALA A 383 17.13 -17.17 -30.59
N SER A 384 17.10 -16.19 -29.70
CA SER A 384 17.75 -14.89 -29.91
C SER A 384 18.98 -14.79 -29.01
N VAL A 385 20.14 -14.58 -29.62
CA VAL A 385 21.44 -14.47 -28.93
C VAL A 385 21.85 -13.01 -28.91
N LEU A 386 22.02 -12.45 -27.71
CA LEU A 386 22.57 -11.10 -27.55
C LEU A 386 24.08 -11.14 -27.79
N LEU A 387 24.58 -10.30 -28.69
CA LEU A 387 26.00 -10.21 -29.03
C LEU A 387 26.77 -9.30 -28.07
N GLU A 388 26.09 -8.46 -27.31
CA GLU A 388 26.67 -7.56 -26.31
C GLU A 388 25.69 -7.28 -25.18
N ASN A 389 26.16 -6.64 -24.11
CA ASN A 389 25.32 -6.24 -22.99
C ASN A 389 24.44 -5.04 -23.41
N PRO A 390 23.22 -4.85 -22.87
CA PRO A 390 22.34 -3.70 -23.07
C PRO A 390 22.93 -2.29 -23.07
N CYS A 391 24.15 -2.07 -22.57
CA CYS A 391 24.85 -0.78 -22.65
C CYS A 391 25.82 -0.66 -23.85
N GLY A 392 25.96 -1.68 -24.70
CA GLY A 392 26.90 -1.72 -25.83
C GLY A 392 28.33 -2.17 -25.48
N ASP A 393 28.58 -2.51 -24.22
CA ASP A 393 29.91 -2.91 -23.73
C ASP A 393 30.11 -4.43 -23.76
N GLY A 394 31.22 -4.86 -24.38
CA GLY A 394 31.67 -6.25 -24.45
C GLY A 394 31.06 -7.05 -25.61
N ILE A 395 31.85 -7.27 -26.66
CA ILE A 395 31.43 -8.04 -27.85
C ILE A 395 31.67 -9.53 -27.62
N MET A 396 30.63 -10.35 -27.80
CA MET A 396 30.71 -11.81 -27.78
C MET A 396 31.73 -12.31 -28.80
N THR A 397 32.63 -13.20 -28.39
CA THR A 397 33.63 -13.78 -29.30
C THR A 397 33.06 -14.99 -30.06
N VAL A 398 33.60 -15.25 -31.25
CA VAL A 398 33.18 -16.36 -32.13
C VAL A 398 33.16 -17.72 -31.41
N PRO A 399 34.18 -18.11 -30.61
CA PRO A 399 34.14 -19.39 -29.90
C PRO A 399 33.01 -19.48 -28.85
N ILE A 400 32.72 -18.38 -28.16
CA ILE A 400 31.66 -18.31 -27.14
C ILE A 400 30.29 -18.37 -27.80
N PHE A 401 30.11 -17.64 -28.91
CA PHE A 401 28.88 -17.68 -29.71
C PHE A 401 28.55 -19.10 -30.18
N VAL A 402 29.53 -19.82 -30.76
CA VAL A 402 29.33 -21.20 -31.23
C VAL A 402 28.95 -22.14 -30.08
N LYS A 403 29.60 -22.00 -28.91
CA LYS A 403 29.27 -22.80 -27.72
C LYS A 403 27.85 -22.51 -27.20
N PHE A 404 27.42 -21.25 -27.25
CA PHE A 404 26.08 -20.85 -26.84
C PHE A 404 25.01 -21.43 -27.78
N VAL A 405 25.22 -21.33 -29.10
CA VAL A 405 24.33 -21.92 -30.11
C VAL A 405 24.20 -23.43 -29.93
N MET A 406 25.31 -24.13 -29.68
CA MET A 406 25.29 -25.57 -29.42
C MET A 406 24.46 -25.93 -28.18
N ASN A 407 24.59 -25.18 -27.09
CA ASN A 407 23.82 -25.43 -25.86
C ASN A 407 22.33 -25.16 -26.06
N VAL A 408 21.97 -24.06 -26.72
CA VAL A 408 20.57 -23.66 -26.91
C VAL A 408 19.83 -24.58 -27.89
N LEU A 409 20.50 -25.00 -28.97
CA LEU A 409 19.92 -25.91 -29.96
C LEU A 409 20.14 -27.40 -29.65
N GLY A 410 20.89 -27.73 -28.59
CA GLY A 410 21.16 -29.11 -28.16
C GLY A 410 22.04 -29.91 -29.12
N LEU A 411 23.04 -29.27 -29.73
CA LEU A 411 23.91 -29.88 -30.74
C LEU A 411 25.15 -30.52 -30.11
N LYS A 412 25.48 -31.76 -30.52
CA LYS A 412 26.63 -32.52 -30.00
C LYS A 412 27.96 -32.19 -30.71
N SER A 413 27.91 -31.60 -31.90
CA SER A 413 29.08 -31.25 -32.71
C SER A 413 29.02 -29.79 -33.18
N LYS A 414 30.17 -29.24 -33.59
CA LYS A 414 30.26 -27.86 -34.08
C LYS A 414 29.30 -27.65 -35.26
N PRO A 415 28.36 -26.68 -35.19
CA PRO A 415 27.38 -26.45 -36.25
C PRO A 415 28.03 -25.79 -37.48
N ARG A 416 27.50 -26.12 -38.65
CA ARG A 416 27.66 -25.28 -39.85
C ARG A 416 26.56 -24.24 -39.82
N LEU A 417 26.90 -23.00 -40.11
CA LEU A 417 25.97 -21.87 -40.05
C LEU A 417 25.65 -21.41 -41.47
N PHE A 418 24.41 -21.06 -41.72
CA PHE A 418 23.92 -20.61 -43.04
C PHE A 418 23.15 -19.31 -42.92
N THR A 419 23.22 -18.45 -43.94
CA THR A 419 22.44 -17.20 -44.00
C THR A 419 21.05 -17.39 -44.61
N ASP A 420 20.82 -18.52 -45.27
CA ASP A 420 19.57 -18.84 -45.96
C ASP A 420 18.94 -20.12 -45.39
N PRO A 421 17.60 -20.20 -45.33
CA PRO A 421 16.88 -21.37 -44.82
C PRO A 421 17.11 -22.63 -45.68
N GLU A 422 17.41 -22.45 -46.97
CA GLU A 422 17.72 -23.55 -47.91
C GLU A 422 19.16 -24.10 -47.77
N LYS A 423 19.96 -23.58 -46.81
CA LYS A 423 21.35 -24.01 -46.52
C LYS A 423 22.32 -23.95 -47.71
N LYS A 424 22.08 -23.05 -48.67
CA LYS A 424 22.91 -22.89 -49.89
C LYS A 424 24.18 -22.06 -49.69
N LYS A 425 24.19 -21.13 -48.72
CA LYS A 425 25.34 -20.25 -48.43
C LYS A 425 25.86 -20.50 -47.01
N GLU A 426 27.02 -21.15 -46.91
CA GLU A 426 27.69 -21.42 -45.63
C GLU A 426 28.46 -20.19 -45.14
N LEU A 427 28.23 -19.81 -43.89
CA LEU A 427 28.85 -18.67 -43.23
C LEU A 427 30.20 -19.08 -42.60
N GLN A 428 31.29 -18.64 -43.21
CA GLN A 428 32.65 -18.82 -42.69
C GLN A 428 32.93 -17.77 -41.59
N LEU A 429 32.88 -18.18 -40.33
CA LEU A 429 33.10 -17.31 -39.17
C LEU A 429 34.58 -16.96 -38.88
N ASN A 430 35.53 -17.46 -39.67
CA ASN A 430 36.97 -17.31 -39.40
C ASN A 430 37.52 -15.89 -39.69
N GLY A 431 36.77 -15.02 -40.35
CA GLY A 431 37.21 -13.65 -40.67
C GLY A 431 36.10 -12.59 -40.66
N THR A 432 34.88 -12.96 -40.26
CA THR A 432 33.72 -12.05 -40.26
C THR A 432 33.43 -11.59 -38.84
N SER A 433 33.51 -10.28 -38.57
CA SER A 433 33.11 -9.72 -37.28
C SER A 433 31.62 -10.02 -37.02
N LEU A 434 31.30 -10.65 -35.88
CA LEU A 434 29.93 -10.95 -35.42
C LEU A 434 29.02 -9.72 -35.45
N THR A 435 29.61 -8.52 -35.36
CA THR A 435 28.91 -7.23 -35.48
C THR A 435 28.16 -7.06 -36.80
N LYS A 436 28.60 -7.71 -37.89
CA LYS A 436 27.92 -7.66 -39.19
C LYS A 436 26.64 -8.50 -39.25
N LEU A 437 26.41 -9.37 -38.26
CA LEU A 437 25.24 -10.24 -38.20
C LEU A 437 24.09 -9.65 -37.38
N GLN A 438 24.24 -8.41 -36.90
CA GLN A 438 23.23 -7.71 -36.13
C GLN A 438 21.86 -7.75 -36.83
N GLY A 439 20.83 -8.22 -36.11
CA GLY A 439 19.45 -8.30 -36.61
C GLY A 439 19.21 -9.37 -37.68
N SER A 440 20.22 -10.16 -38.04
CA SER A 440 20.11 -11.24 -39.03
C SER A 440 19.69 -12.56 -38.40
N THR A 441 19.07 -13.44 -39.19
CA THR A 441 18.75 -14.82 -38.80
C THR A 441 19.79 -15.78 -39.39
N VAL A 442 20.38 -16.60 -38.54
CA VAL A 442 21.36 -17.62 -38.91
C VAL A 442 20.73 -19.01 -38.74
N TYR A 443 20.85 -19.85 -39.76
CA TYR A 443 20.31 -21.20 -39.77
C TYR A 443 21.39 -22.23 -39.48
N VAL A 444 21.02 -23.29 -38.75
CA VAL A 444 21.92 -24.39 -38.35
C VAL A 444 21.48 -25.70 -38.98
#